data_AF-A0A959SM81-F1
#
_entry.id   AF-A0A959SM81-F1
#
_cell.length_a   1.000
_cell.length_b   1.000
_cell.length_c   1.000
_cell.angle_alpha   90.00
_cell.angle_beta   90.00
_cell.angle_gamma   90.00
#
_symmetry.space_group_name_H-M   'P 1'
#
loop_
_entity.id
_entity.type
_entity.pdbx_description
1 polymer ?
#
loop_
_entity_poly.entity_id
_entity_poly.type
_entity_poly.pdbx_seq_one_letter_code
_entity_poly.pdbx_strand_id
1 'polypeptide(L)' 'MKNLLVALAGLLSFIYLINPTFGVFEFLPDNIPLVGNVDEATATMILLGALRYFGLDLTYVFKSGRTIDMGTAR' A
#
# COMPACT_ATOMS: atom_id res chain seq x y z
N MET A 1 -18.15 -12.10 7.18
CA MET A 1 -16.83 -12.44 7.76
C MET A 1 -15.68 -11.83 6.96
N LYS A 2 -15.58 -12.07 5.63
CA LYS A 2 -14.52 -11.53 4.78
C LYS A 2 -14.30 -10.01 4.88
N ASN A 3 -15.37 -9.21 4.86
CA ASN A 3 -15.25 -7.74 4.99
C ASN A 3 -14.62 -7.31 6.32
N LEU A 4 -14.93 -8.00 7.43
CA LEU A 4 -14.35 -7.70 8.74
C LEU A 4 -12.85 -8.02 8.77
N LEU A 5 -12.43 -9.13 8.16
CA LEU A 5 -11.02 -9.49 8.07
C LEU A 5 -10.22 -8.48 7.23
N VAL A 6 -10.77 -8.04 6.10
CA VAL A 6 -10.13 -7.02 5.26
C VAL A 6 -10.05 -5.67 5.98
N ALA A 7 -11.11 -5.27 6.69
CA ALA A 7 -11.11 -4.06 7.50
C ALA A 7 -10.06 -4.12 8.62
N LEU A 8 -9.97 -5.26 9.32
CA LEU A 8 -9.00 -5.47 10.40
C LEU A 8 -7.57 -5.46 9.86
N ALA A 9 -7.30 -6.13 8.74
CA ALA A 9 -6.00 -6.12 8.08
C ALA A 9 -5.59 -4.69 7.69
N GLY A 10 -6.48 -3.93 7.06
CA GLY A 10 -6.24 -2.53 6.71
C GLY A 10 -5.97 -1.66 7.94
N LEU A 11 -6.74 -1.84 9.03
CA LEU A 11 -6.53 -1.09 10.27
C LEU A 11 -5.18 -1.39 10.92
N LEU A 12 -4.78 -2.66 11.00
CA LEU A 12 -3.49 -3.06 11.54
C LEU A 12 -2.33 -2.51 10.70
N SER A 13 -2.43 -2.60 9.37
CA SER A 13 -1.44 -2.00 8.48
C SER A 13 -1.33 -0.49 8.62
N PHE A 14 -2.46 0.21 8.79
CA PHE A 14 -2.45 1.66 9.03
C PHE A 14 -1.76 2.02 10.35
N ILE A 15 -2.07 1.30 11.44
CA ILE A 15 -1.42 1.50 12.74
C ILE A 15 0.09 1.21 12.64
N TYR A 16 0.47 0.15 11.93
CA TYR A 16 1.88 -0.20 11.71
C TYR A 16 2.65 0.91 11.00
N LEU A 17 2.09 1.44 9.90
CA LEU A 17 2.72 2.50 9.09
C LEU A 17 2.83 3.86 9.79
N ILE A 18 2.02 4.12 10.82
CA ILE A 18 2.18 5.31 11.67
C ILE A 18 3.49 5.21 12.48
N ASN A 19 4.08 4.02 12.59
CA ASN A 19 5.30 3.74 13.34
C ASN A 19 5.23 4.29 14.78
N PRO A 20 4.26 3.85 15.60
CA PRO A 20 4.07 4.35 16.96
C PRO A 20 5.23 4.01 17.91
N THR A 21 6.07 3.05 17.51
CA THR A 21 7.25 2.60 18.25
C THR A 21 8.50 3.42 17.93
N PHE A 22 8.42 4.40 17.03
CA PHE A 22 9.53 5.28 16.62
C PHE A 22 10.82 4.52 16.23
N GLY A 23 10.67 3.35 15.61
CA GLY A 23 11.79 2.50 15.21
C GLY A 23 12.56 1.83 16.36
N VAL A 24 12.01 1.83 17.58
CA VAL A 24 12.60 1.11 18.74
C VAL A 24 12.30 -0.40 18.68
N PHE A 25 11.20 -0.76 18.04
CA PHE A 25 10.78 -2.15 17.82
C PHE A 25 10.44 -2.35 16.36
N GLU A 26 11.45 -2.71 15.55
CA GLU A 26 11.33 -3.08 14.14
C GLU A 26 11.54 -4.59 13.99
N PHE A 27 10.76 -5.23 13.12
CA PHE A 27 10.91 -6.67 12.86
C PHE A 27 12.09 -6.94 11.92
N LEU A 28 12.32 -6.04 10.96
CA LEU A 28 13.48 -6.06 10.09
C LEU A 28 14.43 -4.90 10.41
N PRO A 29 15.75 -5.11 10.25
CA PRO A 29 16.73 -4.04 10.42
C PRO A 29 16.65 -3.03 9.26
N ASP A 30 16.25 -1.80 9.58
CA ASP A 30 16.08 -0.69 8.64
C ASP A 30 17.35 -0.15 7.99
N ASN A 31 18.51 -0.56 8.47
CA ASN A 31 19.82 -0.10 8.02
C ASN A 31 20.44 -1.00 6.93
N ILE A 32 19.72 -2.00 6.43
CA ILE A 32 20.19 -2.82 5.31
C ILE A 32 19.74 -2.20 3.98
N PRO A 33 20.68 -1.77 3.10
CA PRO A 33 20.30 -1.30 1.78
C PRO A 33 19.54 -2.38 1.00
N LEU A 34 18.54 -1.97 0.20
CA LEU A 34 17.61 -2.83 -0.56
C LEU A 34 16.55 -3.62 0.25
N VAL A 35 16.80 -3.91 1.54
CA VAL A 35 15.95 -4.80 2.37
C VAL A 35 15.35 -4.09 3.60
N GLY A 36 15.91 -2.96 4.01
CA GLY A 36 15.33 -2.13 5.06
C GLY A 36 13.93 -1.67 4.68
N ASN A 37 13.04 -1.59 5.67
CA ASN A 37 11.64 -1.21 5.55
C ASN A 37 10.73 -2.11 4.65
N VAL A 38 11.08 -3.38 4.46
CA VAL A 38 10.27 -4.31 3.63
C VAL A 38 8.92 -4.63 4.28
N ASP A 39 8.88 -4.65 5.60
CA ASP A 39 7.69 -4.77 6.43
C ASP A 39 6.74 -3.58 6.24
N GLU A 40 7.24 -2.35 6.16
CA GLU A 40 6.47 -1.14 5.86
C GLU A 40 5.96 -1.17 4.41
N ALA A 41 6.79 -1.61 3.46
CA ALA A 41 6.35 -1.81 2.09
C ALA A 41 5.19 -2.83 2.02
N THR A 42 5.30 -3.92 2.78
CA THR A 42 4.26 -4.95 2.88
C THR A 42 2.98 -4.38 3.52
N ALA A 43 3.10 -3.66 4.63
CA ALA A 43 1.97 -3.00 5.28
C ALA A 43 1.29 -2.00 4.34
N THR A 44 2.06 -1.27 3.53
CA THR A 44 1.55 -0.34 2.51
C THR A 44 0.73 -1.09 1.45
N MET A 45 1.24 -2.21 0.92
CA MET A 45 0.51 -3.01 -0.06
C MET A 45 -0.80 -3.57 0.51
N ILE A 46 -0.78 -4.06 1.76
CA ILE A 46 -1.98 -4.56 2.43
C ILE A 46 -3.00 -3.43 2.62
N LEU A 47 -2.57 -2.24 3.07
CA LEU A 47 -3.44 -1.09 3.26
C LEU A 47 -4.08 -0.64 1.94
N LEU A 48 -3.29 -0.48 0.88
CA LEU A 48 -3.80 -0.10 -0.44
C LEU A 48 -4.79 -1.14 -0.99
N GLY A 49 -4.48 -2.44 -0.82
CA GLY A 49 -5.38 -3.52 -1.20
C GLY A 49 -6.70 -3.51 -0.40
N ALA A 50 -6.65 -3.26 0.90
CA ALA A 50 -7.82 -3.17 1.75
C ALA A 50 -8.70 -1.96 1.38
N LEU A 51 -8.10 -0.79 1.14
CA LEU A 51 -8.82 0.39 0.68
C LEU A 51 -9.49 0.15 -0.68
N ARG A 52 -8.76 -0.46 -1.63
CA ARG A 52 -9.30 -0.83 -2.94
C ARG A 52 -10.46 -1.81 -2.83
N TYR A 53 -10.40 -2.77 -1.90
CA TYR A 53 -11.50 -3.71 -1.64
C TYR A 53 -12.80 -3.00 -1.22
N PHE A 54 -12.70 -1.88 -0.51
CA PHE A 54 -13.84 -1.04 -0.13
C PHE A 54 -14.20 0.04 -1.18
N GLY A 55 -13.57 0.02 -2.34
CA GLY A 55 -13.84 0.96 -3.44
C GLY A 55 -12.98 2.23 -3.43
N LEU A 56 -12.01 2.34 -2.53
CA LEU A 56 -11.07 3.46 -2.45
C LEU A 56 -9.75 3.08 -3.12
N ASP A 57 -9.63 3.30 -4.43
CA ASP A 57 -8.44 2.92 -5.20
C ASP A 57 -7.39 4.03 -5.28
N LEU A 58 -6.63 4.27 -4.22
CA LEU A 58 -5.59 5.32 -4.21
C LEU A 58 -4.49 5.14 -5.29
N THR A 59 -4.40 3.97 -5.93
CA THR A 59 -3.41 3.73 -7.00
C THR A 59 -3.70 4.51 -8.28
N TYR A 60 -4.90 5.13 -8.41
CA TYR A 60 -5.22 5.99 -9.55
C TYR A 60 -4.24 7.15 -9.72
N VAL A 61 -3.63 7.64 -8.63
CA VAL A 61 -2.66 8.75 -8.67
C VAL A 61 -1.43 8.38 -9.50
N PHE A 62 -1.10 7.09 -9.58
CA PHE A 62 0.03 6.58 -10.37
C PHE A 62 -0.34 6.24 -11.82
N LYS A 63 -1.64 6.23 -12.19
CA LYS A 63 -2.07 6.09 -13.58
C LYS A 63 -1.84 7.42 -14.32
N SER A 64 -0.62 7.62 -14.81
CA SER A 64 -0.31 8.67 -15.77
C SER A 64 -1.15 8.45 -17.03
N GLY A 65 -2.12 9.34 -17.28
CA GLY A 65 -2.93 9.33 -18.48
C GLY A 65 -2.06 9.65 -19.70
N ARG A 66 -1.67 8.61 -20.44
CA ARG A 66 -1.20 8.76 -21.81
C ARG A 66 -1.92 7.75 -22.70
N THR A 67 -3.22 7.97 -22.89
CA THR A 67 -3.91 7.49 -24.09
C THR A 67 -3.32 8.26 -25.26
N ILE A 68 -2.33 7.68 -25.95
CA ILE A 68 -1.94 8.15 -27.26
C ILE A 68 -3.06 7.72 -28.20
N ASP A 69 -3.96 8.67 -28.53
CA ASP A 69 -4.91 8.49 -29.61
C ASP A 69 -4.12 8.44 -30.92
N MET A 70 -3.81 7.22 -31.35
CA MET A 70 -3.23 6.94 -32.67
C MET A 70 -4.35 7.07 -33.69
N GLY A 71 -4.75 8.33 -33.94
CA GLY A 71 -5.92 8.71 -34.71
C GLY A 71 -6.29 7.69 -35.78
N THR A 72 -7.53 7.21 -35.72
CA THR A 72 -8.07 6.19 -36.61
C THR A 72 -7.69 6.51 -38.05
N ALA A 73 -6.83 5.68 -38.65
CA ALA A 73 -6.56 5.71 -40.07
C ALA A 73 -7.89 5.46 -40.78
N ARG A 74 -8.48 6.55 -41.30
CA ARG A 74 -9.61 6.52 -42.22
C ARG A 74 -9.11 6.17 -43.61
#